data_AF-A0A8E6B7Y3-F1
#
_entry.id   AF-A0A8E6B7Y3-F1
#
_cell.length_a   1.000
_cell.length_b   1.000
_cell.length_c   1.000
_cell.angle_alpha   90.00
_cell.angle_beta   90.00
_cell.angle_gamma   90.00
#
_symmetry.space_group_name_H-M   'P 1'
#
loop_
_entity.id
_entity.type
_entity.pdbx_description
1 polymer ?
#
loop_
_entity_poly.entity_id
_entity_poly.type
_entity_poly.pdbx_seq_one_letter_code
_entity_poly.pdbx_strand_id
1 'polypeptide(L)'
;MPILGKVYTFNQENVNKAPNAAGVYALFAGDNCIYIGMAEGDGTTLRTRLKEDFAGRSGVDIKKATEYKREICVNFADREKELLEEYELTQGNLPSCNSAAS
;
A
#
# COMPACT_ATOMS: atom_id res chain seq x y z
N MET A 1 5.38 -5.88 -10.79
CA MET A 1 5.50 -4.81 -9.77
C MET A 1 6.53 -5.20 -8.73
N PRO A 2 7.53 -4.35 -8.43
CA PRO A 2 8.73 -4.72 -7.69
C PRO A 2 8.69 -4.44 -6.17
N ILE A 3 7.52 -4.09 -5.60
CA ILE A 3 7.41 -4.02 -4.14
C ILE A 3 7.79 -5.36 -3.51
N LEU A 4 8.74 -5.30 -2.57
CA LEU A 4 9.33 -6.47 -1.96
C LEU A 4 8.40 -7.10 -0.92
N GLY A 5 8.78 -8.28 -0.45
CA GLY A 5 8.09 -8.96 0.65
C GLY A 5 7.04 -9.97 0.20
N LYS A 6 6.39 -10.57 1.22
CA LYS A 6 5.38 -11.61 1.03
C LYS A 6 4.02 -10.97 0.70
N VAL A 7 3.21 -11.73 -0.05
CA VAL A 7 1.79 -11.42 -0.24
C VAL A 7 1.01 -11.85 1.00
N TYR A 8 0.09 -10.99 1.44
CA TYR A 8 -0.83 -11.25 2.54
C TYR A 8 -2.25 -11.01 2.06
N THR A 9 -3.19 -11.86 2.46
CA THR A 9 -4.62 -11.57 2.27
C THR A 9 -4.98 -10.29 3.02
N PHE A 10 -5.72 -9.40 2.38
CA PHE A 10 -6.18 -8.14 2.97
C PHE A 10 -7.41 -8.39 3.85
N ASN A 11 -7.16 -8.90 5.05
CA ASN A 11 -8.16 -9.19 6.07
C ASN A 11 -7.75 -8.63 7.43
N GLN A 12 -8.70 -8.57 8.36
CA GLN A 12 -8.50 -7.98 9.68
C GLN A 12 -7.35 -8.63 10.46
N GLU A 13 -7.21 -9.96 10.38
CA GLU A 13 -6.15 -10.69 11.09
C GLU A 13 -4.76 -10.29 10.61
N ASN A 14 -4.53 -10.31 9.29
CA ASN A 14 -3.24 -9.97 8.71
C ASN A 14 -2.91 -8.49 8.92
N VAL A 15 -3.88 -7.60 8.77
CA VAL A 15 -3.72 -6.17 9.01
C VAL A 15 -3.36 -5.90 10.48
N ASN A 16 -3.97 -6.61 11.43
CA ASN A 16 -3.60 -6.51 12.85
C ASN A 16 -2.17 -6.98 13.15
N LYS A 17 -1.66 -7.95 12.37
CA LYS A 17 -0.30 -8.50 12.50
C LYS A 17 0.75 -7.74 11.69
N ALA A 18 0.38 -6.72 10.93
CA ALA A 18 1.32 -5.91 10.18
C ALA A 18 2.36 -5.24 11.12
N PRO A 19 3.59 -4.97 10.64
CA PRO A 19 4.64 -4.31 11.42
C PRO A 19 4.21 -2.94 11.92
N ASN A 20 4.59 -2.63 13.16
CA ASN A 20 4.51 -1.28 13.70
C ASN A 20 5.79 -0.51 13.34
N ALA A 21 5.99 -0.26 12.05
CA ALA A 21 7.20 0.35 11.51
C ALA A 21 6.87 1.25 10.31
N ALA A 22 7.83 2.09 9.94
CA ALA A 22 7.82 2.84 8.68
C ALA A 22 7.96 1.90 7.48
N GLY A 23 7.54 2.38 6.31
CA GLY A 23 7.74 1.67 5.05
C GLY A 23 6.70 2.00 4.00
N VAL A 24 6.59 1.12 3.00
CA VAL A 24 5.62 1.23 1.91
C VAL A 24 4.76 -0.03 1.82
N TYR A 25 3.58 0.11 1.25
CA TYR A 25 2.67 -1.00 0.98
C TYR A 25 1.94 -0.82 -0.33
N ALA A 26 1.49 -1.93 -0.90
CA ALA A 26 0.69 -1.95 -2.10
C ALA A 26 -0.54 -2.83 -1.87
N LEU A 27 -1.71 -2.37 -2.31
CA LEU A 27 -2.97 -3.11 -2.29
C LEU A 27 -3.28 -3.63 -3.69
N PHE A 28 -3.85 -4.82 -3.75
CA PHE A 28 -4.12 -5.55 -4.97
C PHE A 28 -5.56 -6.03 -5.02
N ALA A 29 -6.15 -6.04 -6.22
CA ALA A 29 -7.38 -6.72 -6.55
C ALA A 29 -7.04 -7.86 -7.53
N GLY A 30 -6.77 -9.05 -7.01
CA GLY A 30 -6.14 -10.13 -7.77
C GLY A 30 -4.72 -9.74 -8.21
N ASP A 31 -4.39 -9.92 -9.49
CA ASP A 31 -3.06 -9.58 -10.03
C ASP A 31 -2.85 -8.07 -10.27
N ASN A 32 -3.90 -7.26 -10.11
CA ASN A 32 -3.86 -5.83 -10.40
C ASN A 32 -3.53 -5.03 -9.14
N CYS A 33 -2.44 -4.25 -9.15
CA CYS A 33 -2.19 -3.29 -8.07
C CYS A 33 -3.11 -2.08 -8.25
N ILE A 34 -3.89 -1.78 -7.22
CA ILE A 34 -4.87 -0.69 -7.26
C ILE A 34 -4.43 0.51 -6.45
N TYR A 35 -3.53 0.33 -5.48
CA TYR A 35 -3.07 1.40 -4.60
C TYR A 35 -1.64 1.15 -4.09
N ILE A 36 -0.84 2.21 -3.98
CA ILE A 36 0.46 2.24 -3.31
C ILE A 36 0.41 3.35 -2.27
N GLY A 37 0.89 3.07 -1.07
CA GLY A 37 0.95 4.04 0.02
C GLY A 37 2.21 3.89 0.88
N MET A 38 2.49 4.90 1.68
CA MET A 38 3.59 4.91 2.65
C MET A 38 3.15 5.12 4.10
N ALA A 39 4.07 4.80 5.02
CA ALA A 39 3.94 5.02 6.44
C ALA A 39 5.29 5.50 7.03
N GLU A 40 5.23 6.52 7.88
CA GLU A 40 6.40 7.24 8.40
C GLU A 40 7.02 6.59 9.66
N GLY A 41 6.30 5.69 10.32
CA GLY A 41 6.74 4.95 11.51
C GLY A 41 6.34 5.60 12.85
N ASP A 42 6.41 6.93 12.96
CA ASP A 42 6.04 7.63 14.19
C ASP A 42 4.55 7.97 14.20
N GLY A 43 3.76 7.16 14.90
CA GLY A 43 2.29 7.28 14.97
C GLY A 43 1.56 6.80 13.71
N THR A 44 2.18 6.94 12.54
CA THR A 44 1.68 6.48 11.23
C THR A 44 2.53 5.30 10.75
N THR A 45 2.17 4.07 11.14
CA THR A 45 2.89 2.85 10.77
C THR A 45 2.19 2.08 9.66
N LEU A 46 2.90 1.12 9.05
CA LEU A 46 2.29 0.18 8.11
C LEU A 46 1.03 -0.46 8.70
N ARG A 47 1.04 -0.80 9.99
CA ARG A 47 -0.14 -1.32 10.69
C ARG A 47 -1.27 -0.29 10.78
N THR A 48 -1.01 0.95 11.17
CA THR A 48 -2.09 1.94 11.33
C THR A 48 -2.71 2.30 9.98
N ARG A 49 -1.88 2.52 8.94
CA ARG A 49 -2.35 2.75 7.57
C ARG A 49 -3.21 1.61 7.03
N LEU A 50 -2.72 0.38 7.08
CA LEU A 50 -3.49 -0.78 6.62
C LEU A 50 -4.80 -0.96 7.40
N LYS A 51 -4.85 -0.58 8.69
CA LYS A 51 -6.08 -0.61 9.50
C LYS A 51 -7.08 0.47 9.09
N GLU A 52 -6.61 1.68 8.81
CA GLU A 52 -7.45 2.78 8.32
C GLU A 52 -8.06 2.42 6.98
N ASP A 53 -7.23 1.91 6.07
CA ASP A 53 -7.60 1.39 4.77
C ASP A 53 -8.64 0.27 4.87
N PHE A 54 -8.34 -0.77 5.65
CA PHE A 54 -9.26 -1.90 5.83
C PHE A 54 -10.61 -1.48 6.41
N ALA A 55 -10.62 -0.45 7.26
CA ALA A 55 -11.83 0.10 7.84
C ALA A 55 -12.54 1.14 6.95
N GLY A 56 -12.03 1.44 5.75
CA GLY A 56 -12.58 2.44 4.84
C GLY A 56 -12.47 3.88 5.38
N ARG A 57 -11.51 4.16 6.26
CA ARG A 57 -11.32 5.48 6.90
C ARG A 57 -10.23 6.33 6.26
N SER A 58 -9.49 5.81 5.30
CA SER A 58 -8.42 6.56 4.59
C SER A 58 -8.94 7.53 3.54
N GLY A 59 -10.22 7.45 3.17
CA GLY A 59 -10.82 8.27 2.11
C GLY A 59 -10.54 7.76 0.69
N VAL A 60 -9.73 6.71 0.54
CA VAL A 60 -9.44 6.07 -0.75
C VAL A 60 -10.41 4.91 -0.99
N ASP A 61 -10.98 4.80 -2.20
CA ASP A 61 -11.87 3.69 -2.55
C ASP A 61 -11.09 2.42 -2.91
N ILE A 62 -10.70 1.68 -1.88
CA ILE A 62 -9.93 0.42 -1.97
C ILE A 62 -10.80 -0.81 -1.65
N LYS A 63 -12.13 -0.70 -1.78
CA LYS A 63 -13.08 -1.79 -1.45
C LYS A 63 -12.82 -3.09 -2.22
N LYS A 64 -12.13 -3.02 -3.35
CA LYS A 64 -11.78 -4.16 -4.20
C LYS A 64 -10.47 -4.85 -3.77
N ALA A 65 -9.75 -4.33 -2.78
CA ALA A 65 -8.50 -4.90 -2.32
C ALA A 65 -8.71 -6.30 -1.70
N THR A 66 -8.02 -7.30 -2.23
CA THR A 66 -8.02 -8.70 -1.80
C THR A 66 -6.69 -9.10 -1.16
N GLU A 67 -5.59 -8.49 -1.60
CA GLU A 67 -4.25 -8.74 -1.07
C GLU A 67 -3.48 -7.45 -0.82
N TYR A 68 -2.41 -7.56 -0.03
CA TYR A 68 -1.41 -6.53 0.09
C TYR A 68 0.00 -7.09 0.20
N LYS A 69 0.97 -6.27 -0.22
CA LYS A 69 2.39 -6.44 0.04
C LYS A 69 2.89 -5.24 0.85
N ARG A 70 4.01 -5.42 1.54
CA ARG A 70 4.63 -4.37 2.34
C ARG A 70 6.14 -4.55 2.42
N GLU A 71 6.83 -3.43 2.54
CA GLU A 71 8.28 -3.33 2.70
C GLU A 71 8.56 -2.39 3.87
N ILE A 72 9.38 -2.82 4.83
CA ILE A 72 9.86 -1.96 5.91
C ILE A 72 11.08 -1.21 5.37
N CYS A 73 11.03 0.12 5.36
CA CYS A 73 12.13 0.96 4.92
C CYS A 73 12.10 2.33 5.63
N VAL A 74 13.25 3.01 5.65
CA VAL A 74 13.41 4.33 6.29
C VAL A 74 13.30 5.47 5.28
N ASN A 75 13.54 5.20 3.99
CA ASN A 75 13.38 6.12 2.87
C ASN A 75 11.98 5.94 2.23
N PHE A 76 10.94 5.84 3.05
CA PHE A 76 9.58 5.47 2.64
C PHE A 76 9.00 6.39 1.55
N ALA A 77 9.31 7.69 1.58
CA ALA A 77 8.82 8.66 0.59
C ALA A 77 9.47 8.45 -0.79
N ASP A 78 10.80 8.32 -0.83
CA ASP A 78 11.52 8.03 -2.06
C ASP A 78 11.09 6.66 -2.62
N ARG A 79 10.90 5.68 -1.73
CA ARG A 79 10.50 4.33 -2.13
C ARG A 79 9.07 4.29 -2.69
N GLU A 80 8.14 5.03 -2.10
CA GLU A 80 6.77 5.15 -2.64
C GLU A 80 6.80 5.78 -4.03
N LYS A 81 7.56 6.85 -4.19
CA LYS A 81 7.73 7.54 -5.47
C LYS A 81 8.32 6.60 -6.53
N GLU A 82 9.39 5.87 -6.22
CA GLU A 82 9.98 4.86 -7.13
C GLU A 82 8.93 3.83 -7.57
N LEU A 83 8.14 3.31 -6.63
CA LEU A 83 7.13 2.29 -6.93
C LEU A 83 6.01 2.83 -7.82
N LEU A 84 5.60 4.10 -7.63
CA LEU A 84 4.62 4.77 -8.47
C LEU A 84 5.18 5.02 -9.88
N GLU A 85 6.40 5.53 -9.99
CA GLU A 85 7.08 5.75 -11.28
C GLU A 85 7.26 4.43 -12.05
N GLU A 86 7.73 3.37 -11.39
CA GLU A 86 7.86 2.05 -12.00
C GLU A 86 6.51 1.46 -12.44
N TYR A 87 5.45 1.67 -11.64
CA TYR A 87 4.10 1.25 -12.04
C TYR A 87 3.65 2.02 -13.29
N GLU A 88 3.78 3.35 -13.29
CA GLU A 88 3.38 4.21 -14.40
C GLU A 88 4.16 3.89 -15.69
N LEU A 89 5.47 3.65 -15.60
CA LEU A 89 6.28 3.24 -16.74
C LEU A 89 5.83 1.91 -17.35
N THR A 90 5.29 1.00 -16.54
CA THR A 90 4.85 -0.33 -17.01
C THR A 90 3.39 -0.39 -17.45
N GLN A 91 2.50 0.40 -16.83
CA GLN A 91 1.06 0.38 -17.08
C GLN A 91 0.56 1.61 -17.84
N GLY A 92 1.40 2.63 -18.01
CA GLY A 92 1.08 3.90 -18.68
C GLY A 92 0.24 4.87 -17.86
N ASN A 93 -0.17 4.50 -16.63
CA ASN A 93 -0.92 5.32 -15.69
C ASN A 93 -0.56 4.92 -14.25
N LEU A 94 -0.87 5.78 -13.28
CA LEU A 94 -0.82 5.43 -11.86
C LEU A 94 -1.86 4.34 -11.49
N PRO A 95 -1.68 3.64 -10.35
CA PRO A 95 -2.70 2.71 -9.86
C PRO A 95 -4.04 3.42 -9.70
N SER A 96 -5.14 2.72 -10.00
CA SER A 96 -6.47 3.34 -10.13
C SER A 96 -6.92 4.16 -8.92
N CYS A 97 -6.52 3.74 -7.71
CA CYS A 97 -6.89 4.40 -6.47
C CYS A 97 -5.87 5.48 -6.04
N ASN A 98 -4.68 5.55 -6.65
CA ASN A 98 -3.75 6.67 -6.50
C ASN A 98 -4.15 7.85 -7.40
N SER A 99 -4.65 7.58 -8.61
CA SER A 99 -5.07 8.60 -9.58
C SER A 99 -6.28 9.41 -9.14
N ALA A 100 -7.10 8.87 -8.24
CA ALA A 100 -8.30 9.51 -7.72
C ALA A 100 -8.06 10.37 -6.45
N ALA A 101 -6.82 10.43 -5.96
CA ALA A 101 -6.46 11.14 -4.73
C ALA A 101 -6.06 12.62 -4.96
N SER A 102 -6.35 13.19 -6.14
CA SER A 102 -6.10 14.58 -6.51
C SER A 102 -7.14 15.55 -5.97
#